data_AF-A0A963L505-F1
#
_entry.id   AF-A0A963L505-F1
#
_cell.length_a   1.000
_cell.length_b   1.000
_cell.length_c   1.000
_cell.angle_alpha   90.00
_cell.angle_beta   90.00
_cell.angle_gamma   90.00
#
_symmetry.space_group_name_H-M   'P 1'
#
loop_
_entity.id
_entity.type
_entity.pdbx_description
1 polymer ?
#
loop_
_entity_poly.entity_id
_entity_poly.type
_entity_poly.pdbx_seq_one_letter_code
_entity_poly.pdbx_strand_id
1 'polypeptide(L)'
;MNASLPASATATMPIWDNPMGTDGFEFIEYAAPDPVAMGRLFERMGFKAIARHRHKAVTLYRQGGINFIINAEPDSFAQRFARLHG
;
A
#
# COMPACT_ATOMS: atom_id res chain seq x y z
N MET A 1 -2.26 -35.73 -34.76
CA MET A 1 -2.57 -36.28 -33.43
C MET A 1 -2.17 -35.23 -32.41
N ASN A 2 -3.10 -34.41 -31.93
CA ASN A 2 -2.81 -33.41 -30.90
C ASN A 2 -3.29 -34.00 -29.58
N ALA A 3 -2.36 -34.37 -28.69
CA ALA A 3 -2.68 -34.84 -27.36
C ALA A 3 -3.23 -33.67 -26.52
N SER A 4 -4.42 -33.85 -25.96
CA SER A 4 -5.02 -32.91 -25.01
C SER A 4 -4.18 -32.84 -23.74
N LEU A 5 -3.84 -31.63 -23.31
CA LEU A 5 -3.19 -31.38 -22.01
C LEU A 5 -4.14 -31.82 -20.88
N PRO A 6 -3.63 -32.43 -19.78
CA PRO A 6 -4.48 -32.83 -18.68
C PRO A 6 -5.08 -31.59 -18.01
N ALA A 7 -6.38 -31.66 -17.70
CA ALA A 7 -7.05 -30.64 -16.89
C ALA A 7 -6.32 -30.52 -15.55
N SER A 8 -5.82 -29.31 -15.26
CA SER A 8 -5.24 -29.00 -13.95
C SER A 8 -6.28 -29.31 -12.88
N ALA A 9 -6.04 -30.35 -12.09
CA ALA A 9 -6.81 -30.62 -10.89
C ALA A 9 -6.67 -29.39 -9.98
N THR A 10 -7.77 -28.66 -9.81
CA THR A 10 -7.87 -27.60 -8.81
C THR A 10 -7.72 -28.27 -7.46
N ALA A 11 -6.51 -28.23 -6.90
CA ALA A 11 -6.28 -28.69 -5.54
C ALA A 11 -7.19 -27.87 -4.62
N THR A 12 -8.24 -28.51 -4.11
CA THR A 12 -9.12 -27.93 -3.10
C THR A 12 -8.31 -27.90 -1.81
N MET A 13 -7.55 -26.83 -1.60
CA MET A 13 -6.99 -26.56 -0.28
C MET A 13 -8.16 -26.21 0.64
N PRO A 14 -8.22 -26.74 1.87
CA PRO A 14 -9.20 -26.26 2.83
C PRO A 14 -8.90 -24.78 3.07
N ILE A 15 -9.80 -23.94 2.57
CA ILE A 15 -9.76 -22.50 2.77
C ILE A 15 -9.96 -22.33 4.27
N TRP A 16 -8.93 -21.88 4.97
CA TRP A 16 -9.07 -21.41 6.35
C TRP A 16 -10.27 -20.44 6.39
N ASP A 17 -11.21 -20.65 7.31
CA ASP A 17 -12.38 -19.77 7.40
C ASP A 17 -11.91 -18.31 7.45
N ASN A 18 -12.44 -17.49 6.54
CA ASN A 18 -12.21 -16.05 6.48
C ASN A 18 -13.46 -15.32 6.99
N PRO A 19 -13.74 -15.36 8.31
CA PRO A 19 -14.98 -14.80 8.86
C PRO A 19 -15.04 -13.28 8.70
N MET A 20 -13.88 -12.62 8.58
CA MET A 20 -13.78 -11.17 8.41
C MET A 20 -13.79 -10.74 6.94
N GLY A 21 -13.77 -11.68 5.98
CA GLY A 21 -13.78 -11.38 4.55
C GLY A 21 -12.59 -10.54 4.08
N THR A 22 -11.43 -10.64 4.72
CA THR A 22 -10.26 -9.84 4.35
C THR A 22 -9.75 -10.24 2.97
N ASP A 23 -9.51 -9.27 2.10
CA ASP A 23 -9.05 -9.45 0.73
C ASP A 23 -7.78 -8.59 0.47
N GLY A 24 -6.68 -8.99 1.10
CA GLY A 24 -5.38 -8.33 0.95
C GLY A 24 -5.26 -7.00 1.70
N PHE A 25 -4.40 -6.12 1.18
CA PHE A 25 -4.05 -4.83 1.79
C PHE A 25 -4.74 -3.67 1.07
N GLU A 26 -5.40 -2.79 1.82
CA GLU A 26 -6.02 -1.58 1.25
C GLU A 26 -4.98 -0.49 1.00
N PHE A 27 -4.09 -0.21 1.96
CA PHE A 27 -3.02 0.77 1.82
C PHE A 27 -1.86 0.50 2.77
N ILE A 28 -0.72 1.16 2.49
CA ILE A 28 0.40 1.29 3.43
C ILE A 28 0.58 2.77 3.78
N GLU A 29 0.68 3.08 5.07
CA GLU A 29 0.99 4.42 5.57
C GLU A 29 2.47 4.53 5.91
N TYR A 30 3.11 5.57 5.38
CA TYR A 30 4.50 5.93 5.60
C TYR A 30 4.58 7.25 6.36
N ALA A 31 5.50 7.32 7.31
CA ALA A 31 5.99 8.57 7.85
C ALA A 31 7.51 8.58 7.70
N ALA A 32 8.06 9.74 7.35
CA ALA A 32 9.48 9.91 7.11
C ALA A 32 9.93 11.27 7.64
N PRO A 33 11.20 11.43 8.05
CA PRO A 33 11.77 12.73 8.43
C PRO A 33 11.69 13.76 7.31
N ASP A 34 11.83 13.33 6.05
CA ASP A 34 11.64 14.15 4.85
C ASP A 34 10.51 13.58 3.97
N PRO A 35 9.25 14.03 4.17
CA PRO A 35 8.11 13.60 3.38
C PRO A 35 8.20 14.01 1.90
N VAL A 36 8.92 15.09 1.59
CA VAL A 36 9.06 15.59 0.22
C VAL A 36 9.99 14.68 -0.57
N ALA A 37 11.12 14.28 0.03
CA ALA A 37 12.01 13.29 -0.58
C ALA A 37 11.32 11.94 -0.79
N MET A 38 10.50 11.49 0.18
CA MET A 38 9.69 10.28 0.06
C MET A 38 8.68 10.37 -1.09
N GLY A 39 7.97 11.49 -1.21
CA GLY A 39 7.04 11.72 -2.33
C GLY A 39 7.73 11.64 -3.70
N ARG A 40 8.92 12.24 -3.82
CA ARG A 40 9.74 12.16 -5.05
C ARG A 40 10.19 10.72 -5.35
N LEU A 41 10.45 9.91 -4.33
CA LEU A 41 10.78 8.49 -4.53
C LEU A 41 9.58 7.72 -5.09
N PHE A 42 8.39 7.92 -4.53
CA PHE A 42 7.17 7.27 -5.02
C PHE A 42 6.86 7.65 -6.47
N GLU A 43 7.04 8.92 -6.82
CA GLU A 43 6.89 9.38 -8.21
C GLU A 43 7.88 8.69 -9.15
N ARG A 44 9.15 8.51 -8.75
CA ARG A 44 10.13 7.75 -9.54
C ARG A 44 9.78 6.26 -9.67
N MET A 45 9.09 5.69 -8.69
CA MET A 45 8.57 4.31 -8.75
C MET A 45 7.31 4.18 -9.63
N GLY A 46 6.78 5.30 -10.15
CA GLY A 46 5.62 5.33 -11.03
C GLY A 46 4.27 5.53 -10.31
N PHE A 47 4.28 5.86 -9.01
CA PHE A 47 3.09 6.29 -8.30
C PHE A 47 2.74 7.74 -8.65
N LYS A 48 1.45 8.09 -8.53
CA LYS A 48 0.96 9.46 -8.71
C LYS A 48 0.24 9.92 -7.45
N ALA A 49 0.49 11.15 -7.03
CA ALA A 49 -0.31 11.80 -5.99
C ALA A 49 -1.73 12.04 -6.53
N ILE A 50 -2.74 11.36 -6.00
CA ILE A 50 -4.12 11.43 -6.49
C ILE A 50 -5.07 12.16 -5.55
N ALA A 51 -4.73 12.28 -4.26
CA ALA A 51 -5.56 12.99 -3.29
C ALA A 51 -4.73 13.54 -2.13
N ARG A 52 -5.28 14.54 -1.46
CA ARG A 52 -4.79 15.09 -0.19
C ARG A 52 -5.89 15.08 0.85
N HIS A 53 -5.54 14.81 2.10
CA HIS A 53 -6.49 14.91 3.19
C HIS A 53 -6.92 16.37 3.39
N ARG A 54 -8.20 16.60 3.78
CA ARG A 54 -8.80 17.94 3.83
C ARG A 54 -8.18 18.87 4.89
N HIS A 55 -7.70 18.28 5.98
CA HIS A 55 -7.27 19.03 7.17
C HIS A 55 -5.91 18.63 7.71
N LYS A 56 -5.30 17.57 7.16
CA LYS A 56 -4.03 17.02 7.66
C LYS A 56 -3.03 17.02 6.53
N ALA A 57 -1.75 17.12 6.84
CA ALA A 57 -0.65 17.01 5.91
C ALA A 57 -0.46 15.55 5.48
N VAL A 58 -1.47 14.97 4.82
CA VAL A 58 -1.48 13.57 4.38
C VAL A 58 -1.78 13.53 2.88
N THR A 59 -0.94 12.81 2.13
CA THR A 59 -1.06 12.68 0.67
C THR A 59 -1.19 11.22 0.27
N LEU A 60 -2.18 10.92 -0.58
CA LEU A 60 -2.42 9.59 -1.15
C LEU A 60 -1.74 9.49 -2.52
N TYR A 61 -0.90 8.49 -2.67
CA TYR A 61 -0.23 8.06 -3.89
C TYR A 61 -0.82 6.75 -4.39
N ARG A 62 -1.03 6.61 -5.70
CA ARG A 62 -1.58 5.39 -6.30
C ARG A 62 -0.81 4.96 -7.55
N GLN A 63 -0.65 3.64 -7.70
CA GLN A 63 -0.20 2.96 -8.91
C GLN A 63 -1.05 1.70 -9.10
N GLY A 64 -1.92 1.67 -10.11
CA GLY A 64 -2.89 0.58 -10.27
C GLY A 64 -3.77 0.41 -9.03
N GLY A 65 -3.79 -0.80 -8.46
CA GLY A 65 -4.51 -1.12 -7.22
C GLY A 65 -3.74 -0.83 -5.92
N ILE A 66 -2.51 -0.33 -5.99
CA ILE A 66 -1.67 -0.09 -4.81
C ILE A 66 -1.88 1.33 -4.30
N ASN A 67 -2.16 1.46 -2.99
CA ASN A 67 -2.32 2.74 -2.31
C ASN A 67 -1.22 2.96 -1.27
N PHE A 68 -0.46 4.05 -1.42
CA PHE A 68 0.48 4.53 -0.41
C PHE A 68 0.03 5.86 0.15
N ILE A 69 0.13 6.03 1.45
CA ILE A 69 -0.16 7.27 2.14
C ILE A 69 1.14 7.80 2.73
N ILE A 70 1.47 9.06 2.47
CA ILE A 70 2.51 9.78 3.22
C ILE A 70 1.82 10.64 4.25
N ASN A 71 2.09 10.38 5.53
CA ASN A 71 1.67 11.21 6.64
C ASN A 71 2.82 12.14 7.08
N ALA A 72 2.66 13.42 6.75
CA ALA A 72 3.58 14.50 7.08
C ALA A 72 3.04 15.40 8.21
N GLU A 73 2.05 14.93 8.98
CA GLU A 73 1.44 15.72 10.05
C GLU A 73 2.48 16.03 11.15
N PRO A 74 2.77 17.31 11.42
CA PRO A 74 3.71 17.69 12.46
C PRO A 74 3.20 17.29 13.85
N ASP A 75 4.12 16.99 14.77
CA ASP A 75 3.82 16.60 16.16
C ASP A 75 2.88 15.39 16.31
N SER A 76 2.75 14.59 15.25
CA SER A 76 1.98 13.36 15.25
C SER A 76 2.77 12.17 15.80
N PHE A 77 2.06 11.10 16.17
CA PHE A 77 2.70 9.82 16.50
C PHE A 77 3.59 9.32 15.36
N ALA A 78 3.08 9.42 14.13
CA ALA A 78 3.78 8.96 12.93
C ALA A 78 5.11 9.70 12.72
N GLN A 79 5.12 11.03 12.89
CA GLN A 79 6.36 11.83 12.80
C GLN A 79 7.35 11.51 13.93
N ARG A 80 6.87 11.28 15.16
CA ARG A 80 7.74 10.85 16.28
C ARG A 80 8.35 9.48 16.01
N PHE A 81 7.56 8.53 15.52
CA PHE A 81 8.03 7.20 15.18
C PHE A 81 9.08 7.23 14.08
N ALA A 82 8.83 7.96 12.99
CA ALA A 82 9.79 8.13 11.90
C ALA A 82 11.11 8.77 12.35
N ARG A 83 11.06 9.78 13.24
CA ARG A 83 12.28 10.37 13.82
C ARG A 83 13.10 9.38 14.64
N LEU A 84 12.46 8.42 15.29
CA LEU A 84 13.13 7.43 16.15
C LEU A 84 13.64 6.22 15.37
N HIS A 85 12.94 5.82 14.30
CA HIS A 85 13.17 4.53 13.63
C HIS A 85 13.54 4.62 12.15
N GLY A 86 13.49 5.80 11.54
CA GLY A 86 13.79 6.03 10.12
C GLY A 86 12.55 6.16 9.27
#